data_AF-A0A8B8QL51-F1
#
_entry.id   AF-A0A8B8QL51-F1
#
_cell.length_a   1.000
_cell.length_b   1.000
_cell.length_c   1.000
_cell.angle_alpha   90.00
_cell.angle_beta   90.00
_cell.angle_gamma   90.00
#
_symmetry.space_group_name_H-M   'P 1'
#
loop_
_entity.id
_entity.type
_entity.pdbx_description
1 polymer ?
#
loop_
_entity_poly.entity_id
_entity_poly.type
_entity_poly.pdbx_seq_one_letter_code
_entity_poly.pdbx_strand_id
1 'polypeptide(L)'
;MEYYQKRPGIEVLLQRIDDFITTHEATLEQERREREARVAEGGWTVVTHHKGRKKTTDSESGIVVGSVSQAALEDKLAKKKRKEVGSDFYRFQRREAQRSEIMMLQSKFEQDRKRIQQLRAARKFRPY
;
A
#
# COMPACT_ATOMS: atom_id res chain seq x y z
N MET A 1 35.01 -38.66 32.66
CA MET A 1 36.26 -37.99 33.09
C MET A 1 37.09 -37.44 31.93
N GLU A 2 37.10 -38.05 30.74
CA GLU A 2 37.89 -37.55 29.59
C GLU A 2 37.53 -36.14 29.08
N TYR A 3 36.31 -35.66 29.32
CA TYR A 3 35.84 -34.37 28.84
C TYR A 3 36.67 -33.18 29.37
N TYR A 4 37.09 -33.25 30.64
CA TYR A 4 37.87 -32.19 31.28
C TYR A 4 39.33 -32.15 30.80
N GLN A 5 39.87 -33.28 30.32
CA GLN A 5 41.24 -33.37 29.81
C GLN A 5 41.38 -32.83 28.38
N LYS A 6 40.27 -32.76 27.62
CA LYS A 6 40.23 -32.25 26.24
C LYS A 6 39.96 -30.74 26.16
N ARG A 7 39.83 -30.04 27.30
CA ARG A 7 39.52 -28.61 27.31
C ARG A 7 40.79 -27.81 27.04
N PRO A 8 40.89 -27.10 25.91
CA PRO A 8 42.03 -26.23 25.66
C PRO A 8 42.11 -25.14 26.72
N GLY A 9 43.32 -24.68 27.01
CA GLY A 9 43.55 -23.51 27.88
C GLY A 9 42.82 -22.29 27.33
N ILE A 10 42.44 -21.37 28.21
CA ILE A 10 41.63 -20.20 27.85
C ILE A 10 42.33 -19.30 26.80
N GLU A 11 43.65 -19.19 26.89
CA GLU A 11 44.47 -18.42 25.95
C GLU A 11 44.45 -19.03 24.54
N VAL A 12 44.56 -20.36 24.45
CA VAL A 12 44.50 -21.10 23.17
C VAL A 12 43.11 -20.97 22.54
N LEU A 13 42.06 -20.98 23.36
CA LEU A 13 40.70 -20.78 22.90
C LEU A 13 40.49 -19.36 22.35
N LEU A 14 41.03 -18.35 23.03
CA LEU A 14 40.92 -16.95 22.61
C LEU A 14 41.61 -16.72 21.27
N GLN A 15 42.85 -17.19 21.11
CA GLN A 15 43.60 -17.10 19.86
C GLN A 15 42.82 -17.74 18.69
N ARG A 16 42.25 -18.92 18.93
CA ARG A 16 41.44 -19.62 17.91
C ARG A 16 40.17 -18.84 17.54
N ILE A 17 39.55 -18.15 18.49
CA ILE A 17 38.37 -17.31 18.24
C ILE A 17 38.77 -16.08 17.43
N ASP A 18 39.87 -15.42 17.80
CA ASP A 18 40.36 -14.23 17.08
C ASP A 18 40.76 -14.58 15.64
N ASP A 19 41.46 -15.70 15.43
CA ASP A 19 41.80 -16.20 14.10
C ASP A 19 40.53 -16.55 13.29
N PHE A 20 39.52 -17.13 13.94
CA PHE A 20 38.25 -17.44 13.28
C PHE A 20 37.49 -16.17 12.89
N ILE A 21 37.40 -15.18 13.76
CA ILE A 21 36.70 -13.92 13.49
C ILE A 21 37.39 -13.19 12.34
N THR A 22 38.71 -13.05 12.39
CA THR A 22 39.47 -12.34 11.35
C THR A 22 39.35 -13.01 9.97
N THR A 23 39.44 -14.34 9.91
CA THR A 23 39.26 -15.08 8.64
C THR A 23 37.81 -15.01 8.13
N HIS A 24 36.83 -15.09 9.02
CA HIS A 24 35.41 -14.99 8.67
C HIS A 24 35.02 -13.58 8.20
N GLU A 25 35.54 -12.54 8.82
CA GLU A 25 35.31 -11.15 8.37
C GLU A 25 35.99 -10.88 7.02
N ALA A 26 37.20 -11.40 6.80
CA ALA A 26 37.89 -11.28 5.53
C ALA A 26 37.13 -11.94 4.37
N THR A 27 36.58 -13.14 4.60
CA THR A 27 35.77 -13.85 3.59
C THR A 27 34.46 -13.12 3.28
N LEU A 28 33.76 -12.62 4.31
CA LEU A 28 32.54 -11.81 4.11
C LEU A 28 32.81 -10.53 3.31
N GLU A 29 33.92 -9.85 3.58
CA GLU A 29 34.27 -8.62 2.86
C GLU A 29 34.62 -8.91 1.39
N GLN A 30 35.30 -10.03 1.11
CA GLN A 30 35.53 -10.50 -0.26
C GLN A 30 34.21 -10.77 -0.99
N GLU A 31 33.29 -11.52 -0.37
CA GLU A 31 31.97 -11.77 -0.96
C GLU A 31 31.19 -10.48 -1.21
N ARG A 32 31.28 -9.49 -0.31
CA ARG A 32 30.61 -8.19 -0.47
C ARG A 32 31.15 -7.46 -1.68
N ARG A 33 32.47 -7.41 -1.84
CA ARG A 33 33.14 -6.79 -3.00
C ARG A 33 32.80 -7.50 -4.30
N GLU A 34 32.77 -8.84 -4.31
CA GLU A 34 32.36 -9.61 -5.49
C GLU A 34 30.90 -9.35 -5.87
N ARG A 35 30.00 -9.23 -4.89
CA ARG A 35 28.60 -8.88 -5.14
C ARG A 35 28.48 -7.47 -5.70
N GLU A 36 29.20 -6.49 -5.15
CA GLU A 36 29.24 -5.11 -5.64
C GLU A 36 29.79 -5.04 -7.08
N ALA A 37 30.88 -5.77 -7.38
CA ALA A 37 31.45 -5.87 -8.72
C ALA A 37 30.48 -6.52 -9.73
N ARG A 38 29.83 -7.62 -9.34
CA ARG A 38 28.82 -8.29 -10.19
C ARG A 38 27.62 -7.39 -10.49
N VAL A 39 27.22 -6.54 -9.54
CA VAL A 39 26.17 -5.53 -9.74
C VAL A 39 26.63 -4.43 -10.70
N ALA A 40 27.90 -4.00 -10.65
CA ALA A 40 28.45 -3.00 -11.55
C ALA A 40 28.55 -3.50 -13.00
N GLU A 41 28.95 -4.75 -13.23
CA GLU A 41 29.04 -5.33 -14.57
C GLU A 41 27.68 -5.63 -15.21
N GLY A 42 26.71 -6.09 -14.41
CA GLY A 42 25.41 -6.51 -14.91
C GLY A 42 24.45 -5.35 -15.24
N GLY A 43 24.72 -4.12 -14.80
CA GLY A 43 23.83 -2.96 -15.00
C GLY A 43 22.46 -3.06 -14.32
N TRP A 44 22.19 -4.13 -13.58
CA TRP A 44 20.96 -4.37 -12.82
C TRP A 44 21.29 -4.51 -11.33
N THR A 45 20.67 -3.67 -10.49
CA THR A 45 20.83 -3.71 -9.04
C THR A 45 19.78 -4.62 -8.40
N VAL A 46 20.21 -5.47 -7.45
CA VAL A 46 19.29 -6.30 -6.66
C VAL A 46 18.55 -5.41 -5.65
N VAL A 47 17.24 -5.29 -5.80
CA VAL A 47 16.38 -4.56 -4.85
C VAL A 47 16.33 -5.34 -3.54
N THR A 48 16.97 -4.80 -2.51
CA THR A 48 16.87 -5.34 -1.15
C THR A 48 15.76 -4.62 -0.39
N HIS A 49 14.82 -5.37 0.16
CA HIS A 49 13.80 -4.79 1.04
C HIS A 49 14.40 -4.59 2.44
N HIS A 50 14.55 -3.34 2.88
CA HIS A 50 14.93 -3.03 4.25
C HIS A 50 13.84 -3.51 5.22
N LYS A 51 14.00 -4.71 5.77
CA LYS A 51 13.08 -5.27 6.76
C LYS A 51 13.40 -4.67 8.13
N GLY A 52 13.05 -3.39 8.32
CA GLY A 52 13.45 -2.60 9.49
C GLY A 52 12.35 -1.83 10.21
N ARG A 53 11.11 -1.79 9.71
CA ARG A 53 10.02 -1.17 10.48
C ARG A 53 9.44 -2.18 11.46
N LYS A 54 9.69 -1.99 12.76
CA LYS A 54 9.03 -2.77 13.82
C LYS A 54 7.51 -2.68 13.63
N LYS A 55 6.88 -3.82 13.35
CA LYS A 55 5.44 -3.94 13.36
C LYS A 55 5.04 -4.40 14.75
N THR A 56 4.19 -3.63 15.42
CA THR A 56 3.57 -4.04 16.68
C THR A 56 2.48 -5.05 16.35
N THR A 57 2.51 -6.22 16.98
CA THR A 57 1.42 -7.20 16.89
C THR A 57 0.32 -6.76 17.85
N ASP A 58 -0.89 -6.60 17.32
CA ASP A 58 -2.08 -6.35 18.12
C ASP A 58 -2.49 -7.63 18.86
N SER A 59 -2.68 -7.56 20.19
CA SER A 59 -2.84 -8.74 21.05
C SER A 59 -4.18 -9.46 20.89
N GLU A 60 -5.17 -8.80 20.30
CA GLU A 60 -6.53 -9.34 20.13
C GLU A 60 -6.71 -10.05 18.79
N SER A 61 -6.11 -9.53 17.72
CA SER A 61 -6.33 -10.01 16.34
C SER A 61 -5.18 -10.85 15.78
N GLY A 62 -3.98 -10.79 16.36
CA GLY A 62 -2.79 -11.49 15.84
C GLY A 62 -2.31 -10.99 14.47
N ILE A 63 -2.91 -9.93 13.94
CA ILE A 63 -2.59 -9.36 12.63
C ILE A 63 -1.43 -8.38 12.79
N VAL A 64 -0.38 -8.58 12.00
CA VAL A 64 0.83 -7.75 12.03
C VAL A 64 0.59 -6.44 11.26
N VAL A 65 -0.10 -5.49 11.89
CA VAL A 65 -0.38 -4.16 11.32
C VAL A 65 0.77 -3.20 11.67
N GLY A 66 1.52 -2.77 10.66
CA GLY A 66 2.46 -1.67 10.86
C GLY A 66 1.64 -0.41 11.16
N SER A 67 1.93 0.28 12.26
CA SER A 67 1.22 1.51 12.66
C SER A 67 1.33 2.56 11.55
N VAL A 68 0.33 2.62 10.67
CA VAL A 68 0.17 3.73 9.73
C VAL A 68 -0.91 4.59 10.34
N SER A 69 -0.59 5.84 10.63
CA SER A 69 -1.61 6.79 11.09
C SER A 69 -2.71 6.87 10.03
N GLN A 70 -3.97 6.93 10.46
CA GLN A 70 -5.11 7.07 9.56
C GLN A 70 -4.91 8.28 8.62
N ALA A 71 -4.41 9.39 9.16
CA ALA A 71 -4.04 10.57 8.39
C ALA A 71 -3.02 10.27 7.25
N ALA A 72 -2.01 9.42 7.49
CA ALA A 72 -1.06 9.05 6.45
C ALA A 72 -1.64 8.08 5.42
N LEU A 73 -2.66 7.29 5.76
CA LEU A 73 -3.40 6.48 4.80
C LEU A 73 -4.31 7.35 3.93
N GLU A 74 -5.03 8.28 4.53
CA GLU A 74 -5.90 9.24 3.83
C GLU A 74 -5.10 10.12 2.88
N ASP A 75 -3.96 10.67 3.33
CA ASP A 75 -3.05 11.43 2.47
C ASP A 75 -2.54 10.61 1.29
N LYS A 76 -2.23 9.32 1.51
CA LYS A 76 -1.79 8.42 0.44
C LYS A 76 -2.92 8.08 -0.53
N LEU A 77 -4.14 7.95 -0.06
CA LEU A 77 -5.33 7.73 -0.89
C LEU A 77 -5.67 8.98 -1.71
N ALA A 78 -5.59 10.16 -1.10
CA ALA A 78 -5.82 11.46 -1.77
C ALA A 78 -4.74 11.75 -2.83
N LYS A 79 -3.47 11.44 -2.54
CA LYS A 79 -2.35 11.60 -3.48
C LYS A 79 -2.29 10.51 -4.55
N LYS A 80 -3.09 9.44 -4.42
CA LYS A 80 -3.17 8.39 -5.43
C LYS A 80 -3.90 8.94 -6.64
N LYS A 81 -3.18 9.18 -7.73
CA LYS A 81 -3.79 9.41 -9.04
C LYS A 81 -4.74 8.25 -9.32
N ARG A 82 -5.99 8.54 -9.69
CA ARG A 82 -6.98 7.52 -10.05
C ARG A 82 -6.36 6.65 -11.14
N LYS A 83 -6.00 5.41 -10.78
CA LYS A 83 -5.41 4.40 -11.67
C LYS A 83 -6.45 3.74 -12.57
N GLU A 84 -7.70 4.16 -12.44
CA GLU A 84 -8.78 3.64 -13.24
C GLU A 84 -8.78 4.38 -14.58
N VAL A 85 -8.90 3.58 -15.64
CA VAL A 85 -9.24 4.05 -16.98
C VAL A 85 -10.33 5.12 -16.82
N GLY A 86 -10.05 6.34 -17.28
CA GLY A 86 -10.94 7.48 -17.08
C GLY A 86 -12.39 7.09 -17.40
N SER A 87 -13.35 7.62 -16.64
CA SER A 87 -14.78 7.26 -16.70
C SER A 87 -15.45 7.40 -18.07
N ASP A 88 -14.69 7.86 -19.07
CA ASP A 88 -15.13 8.16 -20.44
C ASP A 88 -14.30 7.43 -21.51
N PHE A 89 -13.53 6.40 -21.16
CA PHE A 89 -12.72 5.67 -22.14
C PHE A 89 -13.58 5.03 -23.24
N TYR A 90 -14.79 4.58 -22.91
CA TYR A 90 -15.71 4.00 -23.89
C TYR A 90 -16.94 4.87 -24.13
N ARG A 91 -17.37 4.92 -25.40
CA ARG A 91 -18.56 5.67 -25.84
C ARG A 91 -19.86 5.23 -25.17
N PHE A 92 -19.95 3.99 -24.67
CA PHE A 92 -21.14 3.52 -23.95
C PHE A 92 -21.24 4.13 -22.55
N GLN A 93 -20.12 4.43 -21.88
CA GLN A 93 -20.11 5.05 -20.55
C GLN A 93 -20.75 6.45 -20.61
N ARG A 94 -20.37 7.24 -21.63
CA ARG A 94 -20.97 8.56 -21.89
C ARG A 94 -22.46 8.48 -22.20
N ARG A 95 -22.89 7.52 -23.02
CA ARG A 95 -24.31 7.33 -23.35
C ARG A 95 -25.14 6.93 -22.13
N GLU A 96 -24.62 6.05 -21.28
CA GLU A 96 -25.31 5.62 -20.07
C GLU A 96 -25.42 6.75 -19.04
N ALA A 97 -24.37 7.55 -18.86
CA ALA A 97 -24.39 8.73 -18.00
C ALA A 97 -25.42 9.78 -18.48
N GLN A 98 -25.48 10.05 -19.78
CA GLN A 98 -26.49 10.95 -20.34
C GLN A 98 -27.92 10.40 -20.16
N ARG A 99 -28.10 9.10 -20.35
CA ARG A 99 -29.41 8.46 -20.17
C ARG A 99 -29.89 8.55 -18.73
N SER A 100 -29.01 8.28 -17.77
CA SER A 100 -29.36 8.36 -16.34
C SER A 100 -29.71 9.79 -15.93
N GLU A 101 -28.98 10.79 -16.42
CA GLU A 101 -29.29 12.21 -16.21
C GLU A 101 -30.66 12.60 -16.80
N ILE A 102 -30.96 12.19 -18.03
CA ILE A 102 -32.27 12.43 -18.67
C ILE A 102 -33.40 11.76 -17.88
N MET A 103 -33.21 10.52 -17.43
CA MET A 103 -34.21 9.81 -16.61
C MET A 103 -34.47 10.53 -15.28
N MET A 104 -33.41 11.04 -14.63
CA MET A 104 -33.56 11.84 -13.42
C MET A 104 -34.35 13.13 -13.68
N LEU A 105 -34.08 13.82 -14.79
CA LEU A 105 -34.81 15.04 -15.18
C LEU A 105 -36.27 14.76 -15.48
N GLN A 106 -36.58 13.68 -16.19
CA GLN A 106 -37.97 13.26 -16.48
C GLN A 106 -38.74 12.98 -15.20
N SER A 107 -38.15 12.23 -14.26
CA SER A 107 -38.78 11.95 -12.96
C SER A 107 -39.10 13.22 -12.18
N LYS A 108 -38.15 14.17 -12.11
CA LYS A 108 -38.38 15.47 -11.47
C LYS A 108 -39.48 16.27 -12.16
N PHE A 109 -39.47 16.30 -13.49
CA PHE A 109 -40.49 17.00 -14.27
C PHE A 109 -41.90 16.43 -14.04
N GLU A 110 -42.04 15.11 -13.95
CA GLU A 110 -43.31 14.47 -13.62
C GLU A 110 -43.81 14.82 -12.22
N GLN A 111 -42.91 14.87 -11.23
CA GLN A 111 -43.23 15.31 -9.86
C GLN A 111 -43.73 16.76 -9.85
N ASP A 112 -43.03 17.66 -10.55
CA ASP A 112 -43.41 19.06 -10.64
C ASP A 112 -44.71 19.24 -11.41
N ARG A 113 -44.93 18.48 -12.48
CA ARG A 113 -46.20 18.47 -13.22
C ARG A 113 -47.37 18.08 -12.32
N LYS A 114 -47.21 17.03 -11.50
CA LYS A 114 -48.23 16.61 -10.51
C LYS A 114 -48.48 17.71 -9.48
N ARG A 115 -47.43 18.35 -8.95
CA ARG A 115 -47.54 19.46 -8.00
C ARG A 115 -48.28 20.66 -8.60
N ILE A 116 -47.94 21.06 -9.83
CA ILE A 116 -48.60 22.17 -10.53
C ILE A 116 -50.08 21.84 -10.77
N GLN A 117 -50.41 20.60 -11.13
CA GLN A 117 -51.81 20.18 -11.28
C GLN A 117 -52.59 20.31 -9.98
N GLN A 118 -52.02 19.88 -8.85
CA GLN A 118 -52.65 20.05 -7.53
C GLN A 118 -52.87 21.54 -7.20
N LEU A 119 -51.87 22.39 -7.45
CA LEU A 119 -51.98 23.83 -7.23
C LEU A 119 -53.03 24.48 -8.14
N ARG A 120 -53.12 24.06 -9.40
CA ARG A 120 -54.15 24.53 -10.35
C ARG A 120 -55.54 24.12 -9.89
N ALA A 121 -55.71 22.89 -9.40
CA ALA A 121 -56.99 22.41 -8.88
C ALA A 121 -57.41 23.13 -7.59
N ALA A 122 -56.45 23.43 -6.71
CA ALA A 122 -56.70 24.18 -5.48
C ALA A 122 -56.94 25.68 -5.72
N ARG A 123 -56.46 26.23 -6.85
CA ARG A 123 -56.59 27.64 -7.18
C ARG A 123 -58.05 27.96 -7.54
N LYS A 124 -58.65 28.88 -6.80
CA LYS A 124 -59.93 29.49 -7.14
C LYS A 124 -59.72 30.53 -8.24
N PHE A 125 -59.90 30.13 -9.49
CA PHE A 125 -59.75 31.00 -10.66
C PHE A 125 -60.75 32.17 -10.59
N ARG A 126 -60.24 33.41 -10.67
CA ARG A 126 -61.03 34.64 -10.73
C ARG A 126 -60.75 35.31 -12.09
N PRO A 127 -61.67 35.19 -13.07
CA PRO A 127 -61.46 35.65 -14.44
C PRO A 127 -61.75 37.14 -14.69
N TYR A 128 -62.20 37.88 -13.68
CA TYR A 128 -62.49 39.31 -13.75
C TYR A 128 -61.73 40.04 -12.65
#